data_AF-A0A530GH92-F1
#
_entry.id   AF-A0A530GH92-F1
#
_cell.length_a   1.000
_cell.length_b   1.000
_cell.length_c   1.000
_cell.angle_alpha   90.00
_cell.angle_beta   90.00
_cell.angle_gamma   90.00
#
_symmetry.space_group_name_H-M   'P 1'
#
loop_
_entity.id
_entity.type
_entity.pdbx_description
1 polymer ?
#
loop_
_entity_poly.entity_id
_entity_poly.type
_entity_poly.pdbx_seq_one_letter_code
_entity_poly.pdbx_strand_id
1 'polypeptide(L)' 'MAAADYYEVLDPRFARLFNGSAQVEKLFTGCRWAEGPAWFAAGRYVVWSDIPNNRMLRYD' A
#
# COMPACT_ATOMS: atom_id res chain seq x y z
N MET A 1 10.35 0.89 -13.24
CA MET A 1 8.96 0.99 -13.69
C MET A 1 8.53 2.44 -13.56
N ALA A 2 7.38 2.85 -14.06
CA ALA A 2 6.67 4.06 -13.65
C ALA A 2 5.30 3.64 -13.10
N ALA A 3 4.55 4.53 -12.44
CA ALA A 3 3.23 4.19 -11.89
C ALA A 3 2.31 3.58 -12.96
N ALA A 4 2.42 4.05 -14.21
CA ALA A 4 1.67 3.51 -15.34
C ALA A 4 1.90 2.00 -15.58
N ASP A 5 3.03 1.43 -15.16
CA ASP A 5 3.32 0.00 -15.29
C ASP A 5 2.62 -0.85 -14.22
N TYR A 6 2.09 -0.23 -13.16
CA TYR A 6 1.45 -0.91 -12.02
C TYR A 6 -0.09 -0.88 -12.07
N TYR A 7 -0.69 -0.08 -12.97
CA TYR A 7 -2.13 0.10 -13.03
C TYR A 7 -2.69 -0.32 -14.40
N GLU A 8 -3.74 -1.13 -14.38
CA GLU A 8 -4.60 -1.35 -15.54
C GLU A 8 -5.75 -0.33 -15.54
N VAL A 9 -5.88 0.45 -16.60
CA VAL A 9 -6.92 1.48 -16.73
C VAL A 9 -8.12 0.90 -17.47
N LEU A 10 -9.14 0.47 -16.73
CA LEU A 10 -10.40 -0.04 -17.30
C LEU A 10 -11.38 1.07 -17.69
N ASP A 11 -11.35 2.20 -16.96
CA ASP A 11 -12.15 3.40 -17.23
C ASP A 11 -11.22 4.61 -17.45
N PRO A 12 -11.34 5.35 -18.57
CA PRO A 12 -10.49 6.50 -18.84
C PRO A 12 -10.46 7.56 -17.72
N ARG A 13 -11.53 7.66 -16.91
CA ARG A 13 -11.61 8.59 -15.78
C ARG A 13 -10.64 8.24 -14.64
N PHE A 14 -10.12 7.02 -14.59
CA PHE A 14 -9.13 6.61 -13.58
C PHE A 14 -7.74 7.20 -13.86
N ALA A 15 -7.40 7.48 -15.12
CA ALA A 15 -6.08 7.97 -15.52
C ALA A 15 -5.65 9.29 -14.85
N ARG A 16 -6.61 10.07 -14.34
CA ARG A 16 -6.33 11.33 -13.60
C ARG A 16 -6.17 11.15 -12.08
N LEU A 17 -6.34 9.94 -11.55
CA LEU A 17 -6.37 9.67 -10.10
C LEU A 17 -5.02 9.19 -9.55
N PHE A 18 -4.03 8.97 -10.41
CA PHE A 18 -2.67 8.61 -9.99
C PHE A 18 -1.64 9.49 -10.70
N ASN A 19 -0.49 9.68 -10.04
CA ASN A 19 0.65 10.36 -10.66
C ASN A 19 1.42 9.36 -11.52
N GLY A 20 1.42 9.56 -12.85
CA GLY A 20 2.08 8.66 -13.80
C GLY A 20 3.60 8.53 -13.62
N SER A 21 4.27 9.51 -13.00
CA SER A 21 5.72 9.46 -12.73
C SER A 21 6.09 8.89 -11.36
N ALA A 22 5.10 8.64 -10.48
CA ALA A 22 5.35 8.04 -9.18
C ALA A 22 5.84 6.58 -9.31
N GLN A 23 6.48 6.06 -8.27
CA GLN A 23 6.93 4.67 -8.20
C GLN A 23 6.14 3.95 -7.11
N VAL A 24 5.72 2.71 -7.37
CA VAL A 24 5.16 1.85 -6.33
C VAL A 24 6.33 1.18 -5.60
N GLU A 25 6.47 1.51 -4.32
CA GLU A 25 7.53 0.99 -3.46
C GLU A 25 7.04 -0.15 -2.58
N LYS A 26 7.88 -1.18 -2.42
CA LYS A 26 7.63 -2.27 -1.47
C LYS A 26 8.27 -1.93 -0.14
N LEU A 27 7.46 -1.40 0.79
CA LEU A 27 7.93 -0.93 2.10
C LEU A 27 8.31 -2.05 3.07
N PHE A 28 7.71 -3.24 2.94
CA PHE A 28 7.93 -4.35 3.87
C PHE A 28 7.81 -5.73 3.20
N THR A 29 8.58 -6.70 3.69
CA THR A 29 8.47 -8.13 3.36
C THR A 29 8.49 -8.96 4.64
N GLY A 30 8.07 -10.23 4.57
CA GLY A 30 8.11 -11.14 5.73
C GLY A 30 6.78 -11.29 6.47
N CYS A 31 5.68 -10.75 5.92
CA CYS A 31 4.34 -11.20 6.31
C CYS A 31 4.04 -12.56 5.67
N ARG A 32 3.28 -13.40 6.37
CA ARG A 32 2.62 -14.55 5.71
C ARG A 32 1.36 -14.08 4.98
N TRP A 33 0.64 -13.12 5.56
CA TRP A 33 -0.53 -12.52 4.94
C TRP A 33 -0.78 -11.11 5.51
N ALA A 34 -0.39 -10.08 4.74
CA ALA A 34 -0.55 -8.68 5.14
C ALA A 34 -1.97 -8.20 4.84
N GLU A 35 -2.69 -7.75 5.87
CA GLU A 35 -4.08 -7.32 5.74
C GLU A 35 -4.47 -6.18 6.68
N GLY A 36 -5.63 -5.57 6.42
CA GLY A 36 -6.21 -4.53 7.26
C GLY A 36 -5.31 -3.30 7.48
N PRO A 37 -4.70 -2.71 6.43
CA PRO A 37 -3.92 -1.49 6.60
C PRO A 37 -4.84 -0.34 7.05
N ALA A 38 -4.44 0.38 8.09
CA ALA A 38 -5.14 1.57 8.57
C ALA A 38 -4.14 2.68 8.89
N TRP A 39 -4.43 3.90 8.42
CA TRP A 39 -3.66 5.08 8.76
C TRP A 39 -4.09 5.61 10.13
N PHE A 40 -3.13 5.79 11.04
CA PHE A 40 -3.35 6.41 12.34
C PHE A 40 -2.80 7.83 12.37
N ALA A 41 -3.65 8.81 12.06
CA ALA A 41 -3.24 10.20 11.86
C ALA A 41 -2.56 10.84 13.08
N ALA A 42 -3.04 10.55 14.30
CA ALA A 42 -2.48 11.13 15.52
C ALA A 42 -1.02 10.71 15.76
N GLY A 43 -0.66 9.48 15.37
CA GLY A 43 0.70 8.93 15.48
C GLY A 43 1.53 9.02 14.21
N ARG A 44 0.91 9.39 13.08
CA ARG A 44 1.52 9.46 11.74
C ARG A 44 2.18 8.15 11.30
N TYR A 45 1.46 7.04 11.45
CA TYR A 45 1.94 5.74 11.00
C TYR A 45 0.82 4.91 10.39
N VAL A 46 1.19 3.92 9.58
CA VAL A 46 0.28 2.87 9.11
C VAL A 46 0.41 1.67 10.03
N VAL A 47 -0.71 1.06 10.42
CA VAL A 47 -0.75 -0.27 11.05
C VAL A 47 -1.39 -1.28 10.13
N TRP A 48 -0.97 -2.54 10.22
CA TRP A 48 -1.60 -3.66 9.52
C TRP A 48 -1.42 -4.96 10.31
N SER A 49 -2.23 -5.97 9.97
CA SER A 49 -2.17 -7.31 10.57
C SER A 49 -1.36 -8.26 9.70
N ASP A 50 -0.61 -9.16 10.34
CA ASP A 50 -0.08 -10.37 9.73
C ASP A 50 -0.77 -11.57 10.37
N ILE A 51 -2.02 -11.82 9.96
CA ILE A 51 -3.01 -12.65 10.69
C ILE A 51 -2.47 -14.04 11.04
N PRO A 52 -1.87 -14.81 10.10
CA PRO A 52 -1.38 -16.16 10.40
C PRO A 52 -0.22 -16.18 11.41
N ASN A 53 0.48 -15.07 11.60
CA ASN A 53 1.59 -14.93 12.55
C ASN A 53 1.16 -14.24 13.86
N ASN A 54 -0.14 -13.99 14.06
CA ASN A 54 -0.72 -13.41 15.27
C ASN A 54 0.02 -12.15 15.77
N ARG A 55 0.31 -11.22 14.86
CA ARG A 55 1.01 -9.96 15.19
C ARG A 55 0.44 -8.78 14.42
N MET A 56 0.57 -7.60 15.04
CA MET A 56 0.38 -6.31 14.40
C MET A 56 1.73 -5.71 14.02
N LEU A 57 1.78 -5.04 12.88
CA LEU A 57 2.95 -4.34 12.38
C LEU A 57 2.63 -2.85 12.21
N ARG A 58 3.68 -2.03 12.24
CA ARG A 58 3.61 -0.57 12.13
C ARG A 58 4.74 -0.06 11.25
N TYR A 59 4.46 0.95 10.43
CA TYR A 59 5.44 1.64 9.59
C TYR A 59 5.31 3.15 9.79
N ASP A 60 6.43 3.81 10.08
CA ASP A 60 6.58 5.25 10.37
C ASP A 60 7.19 5.99 9.18
#